data_AF-A0A7V9FWX9-F1
#
_entry.id   AF-A0A7V9FWX9-F1
#
_cell.length_a   1.000
_cell.length_b   1.000
_cell.length_c   1.000
_cell.angle_alpha   90.00
_cell.angle_beta   90.00
_cell.angle_gamma   90.00
#
_symmetry.space_group_name_H-M   'P 1'
#
loop_
_entity.id
_entity.type
_entity.pdbx_description
1 polymer ?
#
loop_
_entity_poly.entity_id
_entity_poly.type
_entity_poly.pdbx_seq_one_letter_code
_entity_poly.pdbx_strand_id
1 'polypeptide(L)' 'MREVKDSDELMVAEREHVATLPAARGRGAGAAVTWAATLADPAAPSVLIASDDGRPVYERLGYVAVERWTVWLRPER' A
#
# COMPACT_ATOMS: atom_id res chain seq x y z
N MET A 1 26.34 17.20 24.85
CA MET A 1 25.44 16.08 25.17
C MET A 1 24.42 15.99 24.05
N ARG A 2 24.64 15.10 23.09
CA ARG A 2 23.82 14.94 21.89
C ARG A 2 22.79 13.88 22.24
N GLU A 3 21.52 14.27 22.32
CA GLU A 3 20.42 13.33 22.49
C GLU A 3 20.26 12.57 21.17
N VAL A 4 20.85 11.38 21.13
CA VAL A 4 20.59 10.38 20.09
C VAL A 4 19.20 9.85 20.41
N LYS A 5 18.18 10.48 19.85
CA LYS A 5 16.81 9.98 19.88
C LYS A 5 16.80 8.72 19.02
N ASP A 6 16.53 7.59 19.66
CA ASP A 6 16.62 6.23 19.11
C ASP A 6 16.21 6.15 17.65
N SER A 7 17.12 5.59 16.86
CA SER A 7 17.02 5.37 15.43
C SER A 7 16.40 3.99 15.17
N ASP A 8 15.18 3.73 15.66
CA ASP A 8 14.51 2.42 15.52
C ASP A 8 12.97 2.47 15.39
N GLU A 9 12.37 3.66 15.19
CA GLU A 9 11.02 3.70 14.61
C GLU A 9 11.15 3.43 13.11
N LEU A 10 10.89 2.19 12.69
CA LEU A 10 10.68 1.85 11.28
C LEU A 10 9.57 2.76 10.74
N MET A 11 9.94 3.85 10.07
CA MET A 11 8.99 4.69 9.37
C MET A 11 8.44 3.88 8.20
N VAL A 12 7.26 3.30 8.39
CA VAL A 12 6.58 2.56 7.33
C VAL A 12 5.81 3.55 6.48
N ALA A 13 6.04 3.55 5.17
CA ALA A 13 5.22 4.30 4.25
C ALA A 13 3.86 3.57 4.09
N GLU A 14 2.83 4.10 4.72
CA GLU A 14 1.44 3.66 4.58
C GLU A 14 0.85 4.19 3.27
N ARG A 15 0.26 3.30 2.48
CA ARG A 15 -0.40 3.64 1.22
C ARG A 15 -1.89 3.35 1.31
N GLU A 16 -2.66 4.41 1.48
CA GLU A 16 -4.12 4.34 1.45
C GLU A 16 -4.68 4.82 0.09
N HIS A 17 -5.87 4.30 -0.28
CA HIS A 17 -6.70 4.78 -1.39
C HIS A 17 -6.16 4.64 -2.83
N VAL A 18 -5.41 3.57 -3.14
CA VAL A 18 -5.12 3.25 -4.55
C VAL A 18 -6.38 2.73 -5.25
N ALA A 19 -6.88 3.49 -6.22
CA ALA A 19 -8.02 3.09 -7.04
C ALA A 19 -7.77 3.39 -8.52
N THR A 20 -8.28 2.53 -9.40
CA THR A 20 -8.32 2.78 -10.84
C THR A 20 -9.77 2.93 -11.28
N LEU A 21 -10.05 3.98 -12.06
CA LEU A 21 -11.36 4.20 -12.69
C LEU A 21 -11.80 2.93 -13.46
N PRO A 22 -13.09 2.53 -13.42
CA PRO A 22 -13.56 1.32 -14.08
C PRO A 22 -13.11 1.17 -15.54
N ALA A 23 -13.21 2.25 -16.32
CA ALA A 23 -12.82 2.28 -17.74
C ALA A 23 -11.32 2.08 -17.99
N ALA A 24 -10.47 2.28 -16.97
CA ALA A 24 -9.02 2.16 -17.05
C ALA A 24 -8.46 0.88 -16.39
N ARG A 25 -9.34 0.01 -15.86
CA ARG A 25 -8.93 -1.26 -15.23
C ARG A 25 -8.31 -2.21 -16.25
N GLY A 26 -7.51 -3.16 -15.76
CA GLY A 26 -6.83 -4.17 -16.59
C GLY A 26 -5.68 -3.62 -17.45
N ARG A 27 -5.34 -2.33 -17.34
CA ARG A 27 -4.29 -1.67 -18.13
C ARG A 27 -3.01 -1.37 -17.33
N GLY A 28 -2.89 -1.92 -16.12
CA GLY A 28 -1.68 -1.78 -15.30
C GLY A 28 -1.55 -0.46 -14.50
N ALA A 29 -2.52 0.45 -14.58
CA ALA A 29 -2.47 1.74 -13.86
C ALA A 29 -2.25 1.59 -12.35
N GLY A 30 -2.99 0.67 -11.71
CA GLY A 30 -2.81 0.36 -10.28
C GLY A 30 -1.39 -0.13 -9.95
N ALA A 31 -0.84 -1.03 -10.77
CA ALA A 31 0.53 -1.51 -10.56
C ALA A 31 1.57 -0.38 -10.71
N ALA A 32 1.39 0.47 -11.73
CA ALA A 32 2.31 1.57 -12.00
C ALA A 32 2.33 2.60 -10.87
N VAL A 33 1.15 3.03 -10.39
CA VAL A 33 1.08 4.02 -9.29
C VAL A 33 1.58 3.43 -7.98
N THR A 34 1.25 2.17 -7.69
CA THR A 34 1.76 1.49 -6.50
C THR A 34 3.27 1.39 -6.55
N TRP A 35 3.85 0.94 -7.67
CA TRP A 35 5.30 0.80 -7.79
C TRP A 35 6.04 2.14 -7.67
N ALA A 36 5.51 3.20 -8.30
CA ALA A 36 6.04 4.54 -8.13
C ALA A 36 6.01 4.98 -6.66
N ALA A 37 4.95 4.66 -5.94
CA ALA A 37 4.82 4.95 -4.52
C ALA A 37 5.75 4.07 -3.65
N THR A 38 5.96 2.80 -4.00
CA THR A 38 6.94 1.91 -3.36
C THR A 38 8.35 2.48 -3.45
N LEU A 39 8.71 3.02 -4.63
CA LEU A 39 10.05 3.52 -4.91
C LEU A 39 10.29 4.98 -4.48
N ALA A 40 9.28 5.68 -3.97
CA ALA A 40 9.42 7.07 -3.54
C ALA A 40 10.39 7.22 -2.35
N ASP A 41 10.50 6.18 -1.51
CA ASP A 41 11.51 6.06 -0.46
C ASP A 41 11.99 4.60 -0.37
N PRO A 42 13.03 4.23 -1.15
CA PRO A 42 13.51 2.85 -1.20
C PRO A 42 14.17 2.35 0.09
N ALA A 43 14.50 3.24 1.02
CA ALA A 43 15.12 2.87 2.30
C ALA A 43 14.08 2.41 3.33
N ALA A 44 12.81 2.79 3.14
CA ALA A 44 11.71 2.46 4.02
C ALA A 44 10.93 1.22 3.54
N PRO A 45 10.46 0.35 4.45
CA PRO A 45 9.47 -0.66 4.09
C PRO A 45 8.16 0.00 3.66
N SER A 46 7.48 -0.61 2.67
CA SER A 46 6.17 -0.17 2.20
C SER A 46 5.08 -1.15 2.65
N VAL A 47 4.00 -0.63 3.21
CA VAL A 47 2.82 -1.42 3.60
C VAL A 47 1.56 -0.86 2.91
N LEU A 48 0.59 -1.74 2.67
CA LEU A 48 -0.72 -1.38 2.13
C LEU A 48 -1.79 -2.36 2.63
N ILE A 49 -3.05 -1.91 2.61
CA ILE A 49 -4.21 -2.79 2.77
C ILE A 49 -4.76 -3.11 1.38
N ALA A 50 -4.85 -4.41 1.08
CA ALA A 50 -5.35 -4.88 -0.20
C ALA A 50 -6.85 -5.22 -0.12
N SER A 51 -7.63 -4.74 -1.10
CA SER A 51 -8.91 -5.36 -1.42
C SER A 51 -8.70 -6.73 -2.09
N ASP A 52 -9.72 -7.56 -2.13
CA ASP A 52 -9.64 -8.86 -2.82
C ASP A 52 -9.30 -8.70 -4.32
N ASP A 53 -9.86 -7.69 -4.99
CA ASP A 53 -9.54 -7.35 -6.39
C ASP A 53 -8.10 -6.84 -6.56
N GLY A 54 -7.58 -6.11 -5.58
CA GLY A 54 -6.23 -5.52 -5.62
C GLY A 54 -5.12 -6.51 -5.29
N ARG A 55 -5.41 -7.54 -4.48
CA ARG A 55 -4.42 -8.49 -3.98
C ARG A 55 -3.52 -9.11 -5.06
N PRO A 56 -4.03 -9.62 -6.20
CA PRO A 56 -3.18 -10.20 -7.24
C PRO A 56 -2.23 -9.18 -7.91
N VAL A 57 -2.52 -7.88 -7.82
CA VAL A 57 -1.60 -6.83 -8.31
C VAL A 57 -0.40 -6.73 -7.39
N TYR A 58 -0.62 -6.65 -6.08
CA TYR A 58 0.45 -6.45 -5.10
C TYR A 58 1.34 -7.68 -4.95
N GLU A 59 0.78 -8.89 -5.03
CA GLU A 59 1.57 -10.13 -5.05
C GLU A 59 2.54 -10.17 -6.23
N ARG A 60 2.12 -9.69 -7.41
CA ARG A 60 3.01 -9.58 -8.59
C ARG A 60 4.11 -8.53 -8.44
N LEU A 61 3.90 -7.54 -7.57
CA LEU A 61 4.91 -6.52 -7.23
C LEU A 61 5.86 -6.98 -6.12
N GLY A 62 5.68 -8.18 -5.57
CA GLY A 62 6.53 -8.74 -4.52
C GLY A 62 6.11 -8.39 -3.09
N TYR A 63 4.95 -7.76 -2.91
CA TYR A 63 4.38 -7.61 -1.56
C TYR A 63 4.00 -8.97 -0.98
N VAL A 64 4.23 -9.15 0.31
CA VAL A 64 3.86 -10.35 1.06
C VAL A 64 2.65 -10.06 1.95
N ALA A 65 1.75 -11.04 2.06
CA ALA A 65 0.59 -10.92 2.94
C ALA A 65 1.04 -11.10 4.40
N VAL A 66 0.87 -10.04 5.20
CA VAL A 66 1.17 -10.07 6.65
C VAL A 66 -0.08 -10.38 7.47
N GLU A 67 -1.22 -9.82 7.09
CA GLU A 67 -2.51 -10.01 7.77
C GLU A 67 -3.70 -9.69 6.84
N ARG A 68 -4.92 -10.02 7.28
CA ARG A 68 -6.17 -9.76 6.54
C ARG A 68 -7.13 -8.92 7.38
N TRP A 69 -7.56 -7.81 6.79
CA TRP A 69 -8.47 -6.84 7.41
C TRP A 69 -9.88 -6.95 6.83
N THR A 70 -10.88 -6.68 7.65
CA THR A 70 -12.27 -6.53 7.23
C THR A 70 -12.73 -5.13 7.58
N VAL A 71 -13.12 -4.35 6.57
CA VAL A 71 -13.66 -3.00 6.74
C VAL A 71 -15.18 -3.07 6.68
N TRP A 72 -15.85 -2.48 7.66
CA TRP A 72 -17.31 -2.42 7.74
C TRP A 72 -17.77 -1.02 7.35
N LEU A 73 -18.68 -0.92 6.40
CA LEU A 73 -19.34 0.32 6.03
C LEU A 73 -20.83 0.23 6.38
N ARG A 74 -21.33 1.21 7.13
CA ARG A 74 -22.77 1.37 7.33
C ARG A 74 -23.38 2.00 6.06
N PRO A 75 -24.51 1.48 5.53
CA PRO A 75 -25.21 2.11 4.42
C PRO A 75 -25.65 3.54 4.76
N GLU A 76 -25.55 4.44 3.78
CA GLU A 76 -26.25 5.73 3.83
C GLU A 76 -27.77 5.48 3.78
N ARG A 77 -28.54 6.31 4.50
CA ARG A 77 -30.00 6.18 4.58
C ARG A 77 -30.68 6.46 3.26
#